data_AF-A0A933I701-F1
#
_entry.id   AF-A0A933I701-F1
#
_cell.length_a   1.000
_cell.length_b   1.000
_cell.length_c   1.000
_cell.angle_alpha   90.00
_cell.angle_beta   90.00
_cell.angle_gamma   90.00
#
_symmetry.space_group_name_H-M   'P 1'
#
loop_
_entity.id
_entity.type
_entity.pdbx_description
1 polymer ?
#
loop_
_entity_poly.entity_id
_entity_poly.type
_entity_poly.pdbx_seq_one_letter_code
_entity_poly.pdbx_strand_id
1 'polypeptide(L)'
;MRKSPAMVSLFLLLMLFFFAYKEVIAKVDHSLYNSPKECLNCHPRSVPTHKLAVPENMKENLPLDSNGRMACMTCHICKGEVCILRKNTRELCTACHDGVMGNRNVNVPGDHAVDIFYIQSKNFKTLIDKRVIFVDGKVTCISCHNPYSSEKARLVKSKAGSGLCLTCHRK
;
A
#
# COMPACT_ATOMS: atom_id res chain seq x y z
N MET A 1 -28.97 40.45 -22.88
CA MET A 1 -28.10 39.75 -23.85
C MET A 1 -28.57 38.30 -23.95
N ARG A 2 -29.31 37.95 -25.01
CA ARG A 2 -29.90 36.61 -25.22
C ARG A 2 -28.78 35.67 -25.70
N LYS A 3 -28.35 34.72 -24.86
CA LYS A 3 -27.35 33.71 -25.27
C LYS A 3 -27.91 32.94 -26.47
N SER A 4 -27.09 32.77 -27.52
CA SER A 4 -27.53 32.07 -28.73
C SER A 4 -27.92 30.62 -28.39
N PRO A 5 -28.91 30.03 -29.08
CA PRO A 5 -29.39 28.67 -28.81
C PRO A 5 -28.27 27.62 -28.85
N ALA A 6 -27.21 27.86 -29.64
CA ALA A 6 -26.02 27.00 -29.69
C ALA A 6 -25.25 26.93 -28.36
N MET A 7 -25.15 28.03 -27.60
CA MET A 7 -24.41 28.05 -26.33
C MET A 7 -25.15 27.35 -25.20
N VAL A 8 -26.48 27.35 -25.22
CA VAL A 8 -27.31 26.62 -24.24
C VAL A 8 -27.18 25.12 -24.47
N SER A 9 -27.13 24.69 -25.73
CA SER A 9 -27.01 23.28 -26.11
C SER A 9 -25.65 22.67 -25.73
N LEU A 10 -24.56 23.42 -25.86
CA LEU A 10 -23.22 22.96 -25.48
C LEU A 10 -23.08 22.80 -23.95
N PHE A 11 -23.70 23.70 -23.18
CA PHE A 11 -23.66 23.64 -21.71
C PHE A 11 -24.45 22.44 -21.16
N LEU A 12 -25.60 22.12 -21.75
CA LEU A 12 -26.37 20.91 -21.46
C LEU A 12 -25.61 19.63 -21.79
N LEU A 13 -24.91 19.59 -22.92
CA LEU A 13 -24.06 18.44 -23.29
C LEU A 13 -22.91 18.21 -22.31
N LEU A 14 -22.23 19.28 -21.88
CA LEU A 14 -21.14 19.20 -20.89
C LEU A 14 -21.66 18.77 -19.51
N MET A 15 -22.82 19.25 -19.09
CA MET A 15 -23.46 18.81 -17.84
C MET A 15 -23.85 17.33 -17.92
N LEU A 16 -24.43 16.87 -19.03
CA LEU A 16 -24.76 15.45 -19.23
C LEU A 16 -23.51 14.57 -19.24
N PHE A 17 -22.40 15.02 -19.86
CA PHE A 17 -21.11 14.34 -19.76
C PHE A 17 -20.58 14.30 -18.33
N PHE A 18 -20.69 15.38 -17.57
CA PHE A 18 -20.24 15.44 -16.18
C PHE A 18 -21.09 14.54 -15.25
N PHE A 19 -22.40 14.49 -15.47
CA PHE A 19 -23.31 13.59 -14.74
C PHE A 19 -23.09 12.12 -15.13
N ALA A 20 -22.93 11.82 -16.42
CA ALA A 20 -22.58 10.48 -16.89
C ALA A 20 -21.20 10.03 -16.35
N TYR A 21 -20.22 10.93 -16.31
CA TYR A 21 -18.90 10.65 -15.73
C TYR A 21 -18.98 10.38 -14.22
N LYS A 22 -19.79 11.14 -13.48
CA LYS A 22 -20.07 10.87 -12.05
C LYS A 22 -20.74 9.51 -11.83
N GLU A 23 -21.70 9.13 -12.69
CA GLU A 23 -22.33 7.81 -12.62
C GLU A 23 -21.35 6.66 -12.90
N VAL A 24 -20.41 6.84 -13.83
CA VAL A 24 -19.38 5.84 -14.14
C VAL A 24 -18.44 5.62 -12.95
N ILE A 25 -18.05 6.68 -12.23
CA ILE A 25 -17.25 6.56 -10.99
C ILE A 25 -18.06 5.91 -9.86
N ALA A 26 -19.36 6.22 -9.75
CA ALA A 26 -20.24 5.63 -8.74
C ALA A 26 -20.57 4.15 -9.00
N LYS A 27 -20.44 3.67 -10.25
CA LYS A 27 -20.65 2.27 -10.67
C LYS A 27 -19.37 1.42 -10.69
N VAL A 28 -18.30 1.84 -10.00
CA VAL A 28 -17.20 0.91 -9.69
C VAL A 28 -17.73 -0.11 -8.70
N ASP A 29 -18.29 -1.18 -9.21
CA ASP A 29 -18.88 -2.27 -8.43
C ASP A 29 -17.82 -2.89 -7.50
N HIS A 30 -17.92 -2.57 -6.22
CA HIS A 30 -17.04 -3.08 -5.17
C HIS A 30 -17.19 -4.61 -4.97
N SER A 31 -18.22 -5.23 -5.55
CA SER A 31 -18.44 -6.67 -5.52
C SER A 31 -17.63 -7.45 -6.58
N LEU A 32 -17.06 -6.76 -7.58
CA LEU A 32 -16.16 -7.37 -8.58
C LEU A 32 -14.71 -7.53 -8.06
N TYR A 33 -14.42 -7.01 -6.87
CA TYR A 33 -13.16 -7.28 -6.20
C TYR A 33 -13.30 -8.59 -5.41
N ASN A 34 -12.89 -9.70 -6.05
CA ASN A 34 -12.84 -11.05 -5.49
C ASN A 34 -12.62 -11.04 -3.97
N SER A 35 -13.53 -11.67 -3.24
CA SER A 35 -13.41 -11.78 -1.79
C SER A 35 -12.04 -12.38 -1.43
N PRO A 36 -11.39 -11.98 -0.32
CA PRO A 36 -10.09 -12.54 0.05
C PRO A 36 -10.05 -14.07 0.03
N LYS A 37 -11.20 -14.73 0.28
CA LYS A 37 -11.37 -16.19 0.28
C LYS A 37 -11.01 -16.85 -1.04
N GLU A 38 -11.32 -16.23 -2.18
CA GLU A 38 -11.01 -16.79 -3.51
C GLU A 38 -9.51 -16.79 -3.80
N CYS A 39 -8.80 -15.76 -3.37
CA CYS A 39 -7.34 -15.71 -3.46
C CYS A 39 -6.69 -16.86 -2.68
N LEU A 40 -7.29 -17.26 -1.55
CA LEU A 40 -6.77 -18.32 -0.67
C LEU A 40 -7.07 -19.75 -1.18
N ASN A 41 -7.70 -19.89 -2.35
CA ASN A 41 -7.78 -21.17 -3.04
C ASN A 41 -6.43 -21.56 -3.66
N CYS A 42 -5.63 -20.57 -4.07
CA CYS A 42 -4.30 -20.78 -4.64
C CYS A 42 -3.17 -20.24 -3.74
N HIS A 43 -3.42 -19.19 -2.94
CA HIS A 43 -2.43 -18.62 -2.02
C HIS A 43 -2.59 -19.14 -0.58
N PRO A 44 -1.51 -19.15 0.23
CA PRO A 44 -1.56 -19.67 1.60
C PRO A 44 -2.60 -18.95 2.46
N ARG A 45 -3.53 -19.74 3.04
CA ARG A 45 -4.64 -19.30 3.92
C ARG A 45 -4.20 -18.59 5.21
N SER A 46 -2.94 -18.74 5.59
CA SER A 46 -2.38 -18.29 6.85
C SER A 46 -1.80 -16.88 6.80
N VAL A 47 -1.93 -16.17 5.68
CA VAL A 47 -1.33 -14.84 5.55
C VAL A 47 -2.28 -13.78 6.13
N PRO A 48 -2.02 -13.23 7.34
CA PRO A 48 -2.83 -12.14 7.83
C PRO A 48 -2.61 -10.92 6.93
N THR A 49 -3.62 -10.52 6.17
CA THR A 49 -3.65 -9.18 5.57
C THR A 49 -3.62 -8.12 6.68
N HIS A 50 -3.28 -6.88 6.36
CA HIS A 50 -3.25 -5.79 7.33
C HIS A 50 -4.67 -5.50 7.86
N LYS A 51 -5.11 -6.23 8.91
CA LYS A 51 -6.51 -6.24 9.44
C LYS A 51 -6.94 -4.99 10.22
N LEU A 52 -6.16 -3.91 10.18
CA LEU A 52 -6.51 -2.70 10.93
C LEU A 52 -7.57 -1.89 10.17
N ALA A 53 -8.44 -1.23 10.93
CA ALA A 53 -9.34 -0.22 10.40
C ALA A 53 -8.53 0.85 9.67
N VAL A 54 -9.01 1.22 8.49
CA VAL A 54 -8.38 2.25 7.68
C VAL A 54 -8.78 3.61 8.23
N PRO A 55 -7.85 4.55 8.40
CA PRO A 55 -8.17 5.85 8.98
C PRO A 55 -9.05 6.66 8.02
N GLU A 56 -9.95 7.50 8.57
CA GLU A 56 -10.90 8.29 7.77
C GLU A 56 -10.22 9.30 6.83
N ASN A 57 -8.99 9.72 7.16
CA ASN A 57 -8.22 10.73 6.43
C ASN A 57 -7.24 10.13 5.40
N MET A 58 -7.67 9.11 4.66
CA MET A 58 -6.88 8.61 3.52
C MET A 58 -6.61 9.72 2.51
N LYS A 59 -5.38 9.79 2.01
CA LYS A 59 -4.99 10.70 0.93
C LYS A 59 -5.51 10.24 -0.43
N GLU A 60 -5.81 8.95 -0.56
CA GLU A 60 -6.31 8.34 -1.79
C GLU A 60 -7.38 7.29 -1.52
N ASN A 61 -8.35 7.17 -2.43
CA ASN A 61 -9.40 6.17 -2.35
C ASN A 61 -8.92 4.83 -2.93
N LEU A 62 -8.32 3.99 -2.08
CA LEU A 62 -7.99 2.60 -2.43
C LEU A 62 -9.18 1.66 -2.20
N PRO A 63 -9.34 0.57 -2.98
CA PRO A 63 -10.42 -0.39 -2.77
C PRO A 63 -10.34 -1.05 -1.39
N LEU A 64 -11.44 -1.10 -0.64
CA LEU A 64 -11.56 -1.76 0.66
C LEU A 64 -12.60 -2.89 0.59
N ASP A 65 -12.58 -3.80 1.58
CA ASP A 65 -13.63 -4.78 1.73
C ASP A 65 -14.97 -4.14 2.14
N SER A 66 -16.04 -4.94 2.15
CA SER A 66 -17.39 -4.48 2.52
C SER A 66 -17.49 -3.92 3.96
N ASN A 67 -16.48 -4.13 4.80
CA ASN A 67 -16.41 -3.63 6.17
C ASN A 67 -15.41 -2.45 6.29
N GLY A 68 -14.94 -1.88 5.18
CA GLY A 68 -13.98 -0.78 5.18
C GLY A 68 -12.57 -1.18 5.63
N ARG A 69 -12.20 -2.46 5.49
CA ARG A 69 -10.86 -2.96 5.87
C ARG A 69 -10.03 -3.25 4.64
N MET A 70 -8.71 -3.25 4.80
CA MET A 70 -7.81 -3.63 3.71
C MET A 70 -7.97 -5.11 3.33
N ALA A 71 -8.07 -5.34 2.03
CA ALA A 71 -8.12 -6.63 1.38
C ALA A 71 -6.89 -6.83 0.46
N CYS A 72 -6.73 -8.04 -0.08
CA CYS A 72 -5.66 -8.34 -1.03
C CYS A 72 -5.65 -7.35 -2.20
N MET A 73 -6.85 -7.06 -2.72
CA MET A 73 -7.03 -6.16 -3.86
C MET A 73 -6.92 -4.68 -3.51
N THR A 74 -6.79 -4.30 -2.23
CA THR A 74 -6.44 -2.92 -1.86
C THR A 74 -5.07 -2.56 -2.43
N CYS A 75 -4.12 -3.50 -2.36
CA CYS A 75 -2.76 -3.30 -2.85
C CYS A 75 -2.55 -3.92 -4.23
N HIS A 76 -3.22 -5.04 -4.53
CA HIS A 76 -3.03 -5.79 -5.76
C HIS A 76 -4.12 -5.56 -6.80
N ILE A 77 -3.73 -5.58 -8.07
CA ILE A 77 -4.61 -5.77 -9.21
C ILE A 77 -4.23 -7.08 -9.89
N CYS A 78 -5.22 -7.94 -10.15
CA CYS A 78 -5.00 -9.29 -10.65
C CYS A 78 -5.76 -9.52 -11.95
N LYS A 79 -5.14 -10.28 -12.87
CA LYS A 79 -5.78 -10.81 -14.08
C LYS A 79 -5.45 -12.31 -14.16
N GLY A 80 -6.43 -13.14 -13.82
CA GLY A 80 -6.18 -14.57 -13.60
C GLY A 80 -5.26 -14.78 -12.40
N GLU A 81 -4.22 -15.59 -12.57
CA GLU A 81 -3.23 -15.91 -11.52
C GLU A 81 -2.13 -14.85 -11.35
N VAL A 82 -2.07 -13.87 -12.25
CA VAL A 82 -1.05 -12.83 -12.21
C VAL A 82 -1.57 -11.63 -11.43
N CYS A 83 -0.91 -11.32 -10.31
CA CYS A 83 -1.19 -10.15 -9.48
C CYS A 83 0.03 -9.22 -9.43
N ILE A 84 -0.22 -7.92 -9.58
CA ILE A 84 0.79 -6.87 -9.43
C ILE A 84 0.31 -5.80 -8.45
N LEU A 85 1.25 -5.03 -7.90
CA LEU A 85 0.89 -3.87 -7.09
C LEU A 85 0.20 -2.81 -7.95
N ARG A 86 -0.86 -2.18 -7.42
CA ARG A 86 -1.59 -1.09 -8.09
C ARG A 86 -0.74 0.16 -8.29
N LYS A 87 0.16 0.42 -7.35
CA LYS A 87 1.08 1.56 -7.32
C LYS A 87 2.43 1.11 -6.78
N ASN A 88 3.44 1.96 -6.86
CA ASN A 88 4.70 1.69 -6.19
C ASN A 88 4.49 1.59 -4.66
N THR A 89 5.42 0.91 -3.99
CA THR A 89 5.32 0.61 -2.57
C THR A 89 5.13 1.85 -1.70
N ARG A 90 5.87 2.93 -1.98
CA ARG A 90 5.78 4.17 -1.20
C ARG A 90 4.39 4.79 -1.31
N GLU A 91 3.87 4.95 -2.52
CA GLU A 91 2.55 5.51 -2.75
C GLU A 91 1.46 4.72 -2.02
N LEU A 92 1.47 3.38 -2.12
CA LEU A 92 0.51 2.53 -1.42
C LEU A 92 0.54 2.73 0.10
N CYS A 93 1.74 2.76 0.70
CA CYS A 93 1.87 2.97 2.14
C CYS A 93 1.41 4.38 2.53
N THR A 94 1.83 5.40 1.77
CA THR A 94 1.53 6.80 2.09
C THR A 94 0.12 7.26 1.73
N ALA A 95 -0.68 6.41 1.07
CA ALA A 95 -2.11 6.63 0.87
C ALA A 95 -2.85 6.71 2.21
N CYS A 96 -2.39 5.96 3.22
CA CYS A 96 -2.94 5.96 4.58
C CYS A 96 -1.95 6.50 5.62
N HIS A 97 -0.64 6.24 5.45
CA HIS A 97 0.39 6.68 6.38
C HIS A 97 0.96 8.05 5.98
N ASP A 98 1.42 8.82 6.96
CA ASP A 98 2.05 10.13 6.73
C ASP A 98 3.51 10.03 6.27
N GLY A 99 4.06 8.81 6.18
CA GLY A 99 5.46 8.56 5.84
C GLY A 99 6.39 8.55 7.06
N VAL A 100 5.85 8.74 8.27
CA VAL A 100 6.59 8.73 9.54
C VAL A 100 6.08 7.58 10.40
N MET A 101 6.45 6.35 10.04
CA MET A 101 6.06 5.15 10.80
C MET A 101 7.11 4.75 11.84
N GLY A 102 7.54 5.76 12.62
CA GLY A 102 8.10 5.63 13.96
C GLY A 102 7.20 6.45 14.89
N ASN A 103 6.95 5.97 16.11
CA ASN A 103 6.20 6.75 17.10
C ASN A 103 6.80 8.16 17.22
N ARG A 104 5.99 9.20 17.04
CA ARG A 104 6.39 10.62 17.18
C ARG A 104 7.01 10.96 18.54
N ASN A 105 6.90 10.06 19.53
CA ASN A 105 7.46 10.17 20.87
C ASN A 105 8.63 9.22 21.18
N VAL A 106 9.35 8.70 20.18
CA VAL A 106 10.63 8.01 20.44
C VAL A 106 11.76 8.79 19.77
N ASN A 107 12.30 9.77 20.49
CA ASN A 107 13.61 10.35 20.19
C ASN A 107 14.70 9.31 20.46
N VAL A 108 14.84 8.33 19.57
CA VAL A 108 16.11 7.63 19.38
C VAL A 108 16.89 8.43 18.36
N PRO A 109 18.16 8.79 18.59
CA PRO A 109 19.03 9.23 17.50
C PRO A 109 19.03 8.14 16.40
N GLY A 110 18.35 8.40 15.28
CA GLY A 110 18.13 7.37 14.25
C GLY A 110 16.66 7.06 13.94
N ASP A 111 15.85 8.08 13.66
CA ASP A 111 14.78 7.91 12.67
C ASP A 111 15.39 7.33 11.40
N HIS A 112 14.98 6.12 11.01
CA HIS A 112 15.52 5.51 9.80
C HIS A 112 14.80 6.11 8.60
N ALA A 113 15.51 6.98 7.89
CA ALA A 113 15.07 7.47 6.59
C ALA A 113 14.80 6.26 5.67
N VAL A 114 13.60 6.18 5.14
CA VAL A 114 13.24 5.25 4.06
C VAL A 114 13.51 5.92 2.70
N ASP A 115 13.65 5.11 1.66
CA ASP A 115 14.08 5.47 0.31
C ASP A 115 15.53 5.94 0.18
N ILE A 116 16.38 5.58 1.14
CA ILE A 116 17.82 5.79 1.04
C ILE A 116 18.47 4.62 0.28
N PHE A 117 19.42 4.94 -0.60
CA PHE A 117 20.28 3.94 -1.20
C PHE A 117 21.14 3.32 -0.13
N TYR A 118 21.12 1.99 -0.04
CA TYR A 118 22.02 1.30 0.87
C TYR A 118 23.36 1.09 0.18
N ILE A 119 24.42 1.74 0.68
CA ILE A 119 25.75 1.69 0.07
C ILE A 119 26.30 0.26 0.21
N GLN A 120 26.50 -0.38 -0.94
CA GLN A 120 26.99 -1.75 -1.07
C GLN A 120 28.47 -1.84 -0.69
N SER A 121 28.78 -2.44 0.46
CA SER A 121 30.09 -3.08 0.61
C SER A 121 30.10 -4.38 -0.20
N LYS A 122 31.24 -4.72 -0.82
CA LYS A 122 31.37 -5.85 -1.77
C LYS A 122 30.94 -7.23 -1.22
N ASN A 123 30.77 -7.38 0.10
CA ASN A 123 30.41 -8.64 0.77
C ASN A 123 28.98 -8.64 1.37
N PHE A 124 28.13 -7.70 0.96
CA PHE A 124 26.87 -7.42 1.65
C PHE A 124 25.78 -8.50 1.51
N LYS A 125 25.67 -9.15 0.34
CA LYS A 125 24.57 -10.10 0.03
C LYS A 125 24.53 -11.33 0.93
N THR A 126 25.63 -11.71 1.59
CA THR A 126 25.70 -12.91 2.44
C THR A 126 25.43 -12.63 3.91
N LEU A 127 25.41 -11.36 4.33
CA LEU A 127 25.35 -10.98 5.75
C LEU A 127 23.96 -10.55 6.23
N ILE A 128 23.07 -10.20 5.30
CA ILE A 128 21.74 -9.68 5.58
C ILE A 128 20.71 -10.80 5.67
N ASP A 129 19.84 -10.68 6.67
CA ASP A 129 18.71 -11.60 6.83
C ASP A 129 17.83 -11.59 5.58
N LYS A 130 17.52 -12.77 5.01
CA LYS A 130 16.79 -12.93 3.75
C LYS A 130 15.39 -12.31 3.76
N ARG A 131 14.85 -12.00 4.93
CA ARG A 131 13.54 -11.35 5.08
C ARG A 131 13.58 -9.85 4.82
N VAL A 132 14.76 -9.23 4.79
CA VAL A 132 14.95 -7.83 4.42
C VAL A 132 14.99 -7.75 2.90
N ILE A 133 14.04 -6.99 2.33
CA ILE A 133 13.94 -6.78 0.89
C ILE A 133 14.36 -5.35 0.56
N PHE A 134 15.28 -5.20 -0.39
CA PHE A 134 15.63 -3.91 -0.97
C PHE A 134 14.90 -3.74 -2.30
N VAL A 135 14.23 -2.61 -2.48
CA VAL A 135 13.58 -2.26 -3.76
C VAL A 135 14.53 -1.31 -4.49
N ASP A 136 14.98 -1.69 -5.68
CA ASP A 136 15.95 -0.92 -6.48
C ASP A 136 17.22 -0.53 -5.70
N GLY A 137 17.68 -1.42 -4.81
CA GLY A 137 18.86 -1.19 -3.97
C GLY A 137 18.65 -0.20 -2.81
N LYS A 138 17.40 0.17 -2.53
CA LYS A 138 17.05 1.10 -1.44
C LYS A 138 16.42 0.37 -0.26
N VAL A 139 16.66 0.91 0.93
CA VAL A 139 15.86 0.60 2.12
C VAL A 139 14.53 1.30 1.95
N THR A 140 13.43 0.55 1.93
CA THR A 140 12.06 1.07 1.77
C THR A 140 11.20 0.62 2.95
N CYS A 141 9.93 1.02 2.96
CA CYS A 141 8.97 0.59 3.98
C CYS A 141 8.99 -0.94 4.15
N ILE A 142 9.09 -1.69 3.04
CA ILE A 142 9.04 -3.16 3.07
C ILE A 142 10.36 -3.85 3.41
N SER A 143 11.44 -3.09 3.60
CA SER A 143 12.70 -3.64 4.11
C SER A 143 12.58 -4.06 5.57
N CYS A 144 11.74 -3.36 6.33
CA CYS A 144 11.46 -3.64 7.74
C CYS A 144 10.04 -4.16 7.97
N HIS A 145 9.08 -3.73 7.14
CA HIS A 145 7.69 -4.19 7.23
C HIS A 145 7.37 -5.25 6.18
N ASN A 146 6.59 -6.25 6.56
CA ASN A 146 5.96 -7.18 5.65
C ASN A 146 4.46 -7.16 5.94
N PRO A 147 3.60 -6.66 5.01
CA PRO A 147 2.15 -6.57 5.21
C PRO A 147 1.48 -7.92 5.48
N TYR A 148 2.18 -9.02 5.18
CA TYR A 148 1.78 -10.40 5.38
C TYR A 148 2.31 -11.04 6.67
N SER A 149 3.22 -10.35 7.37
CA SER A 149 3.80 -10.85 8.62
C SER A 149 2.78 -10.87 9.75
N SER A 150 2.81 -11.92 10.56
CA SER A 150 2.08 -12.03 11.82
C SER A 150 2.78 -11.32 12.98
N GLU A 151 4.00 -10.82 12.78
CA GLU A 151 4.74 -10.07 13.80
C GLU A 151 4.04 -8.75 14.17
N LYS A 152 4.29 -8.29 15.40
CA LYS A 152 3.80 -6.98 15.88
C LYS A 152 4.27 -5.87 14.93
N ALA A 153 3.37 -4.95 14.61
CA ALA A 153 3.60 -3.86 13.64
C ALA A 153 4.01 -4.35 12.24
N ARG A 154 3.67 -5.59 11.88
CA ARG A 154 3.95 -6.17 10.56
C ARG A 154 5.42 -6.18 10.23
N LEU A 155 6.27 -6.51 11.19
CA LEU A 155 7.71 -6.50 10.98
C LEU A 155 8.20 -7.79 10.32
N VAL A 156 9.28 -7.71 9.55
CA VAL A 156 9.96 -8.89 8.97
C VAL A 156 10.59 -9.76 10.05
N LYS A 157 10.83 -9.20 11.24
CA LYS A 157 11.40 -9.87 12.41
C LYS A 157 10.98 -9.15 13.69
N SER A 158 10.82 -9.90 14.77
CA SER A 158 10.60 -9.34 16.10
C SER A 158 11.72 -8.37 16.51
N LYS A 159 11.35 -7.31 17.22
CA LYS A 159 12.29 -6.34 17.82
C LYS A 159 12.89 -6.84 19.13
N ALA A 160 12.42 -7.98 19.66
CA ALA A 160 12.95 -8.56 20.89
C ALA A 160 14.47 -8.77 20.78
N GLY A 161 15.21 -8.35 21.81
CA GLY A 161 16.68 -8.45 21.83
C GLY A 161 17.38 -7.74 20.66
N SER A 162 16.81 -6.65 20.14
CA SER A 162 17.30 -5.95 18.94
C SER A 162 17.29 -6.81 17.67
N GLY A 163 16.50 -7.89 17.66
CA GLY A 163 16.50 -8.89 16.58
C GLY A 163 16.33 -8.28 15.19
N LEU A 164 15.41 -7.31 15.05
CA LEU A 164 15.21 -6.56 13.81
C LEU A 164 16.43 -5.72 13.42
N CYS A 165 17.04 -4.97 14.33
CA CYS A 165 18.19 -4.12 14.01
C CYS A 165 19.39 -4.97 13.55
N LEU A 166 19.55 -6.13 14.19
CA LEU A 166 20.59 -7.11 13.88
C LEU A 166 20.36 -7.87 12.57
N THR A 167 19.26 -7.62 11.83
CA THR A 167 19.14 -8.12 10.45
C THR A 167 20.10 -7.43 9.49
N CYS A 168 20.53 -6.21 9.83
CA CYS A 168 21.43 -5.39 9.03
C CYS A 168 22.70 -4.97 9.79
N HIS A 169 22.58 -4.59 11.06
CA HIS A 169 23.69 -4.11 11.88
C HIS A 169 24.33 -5.25 12.67
N ARG A 170 25.10 -6.09 11.98
CA ARG A 170 25.95 -7.10 12.63
C ARG A 170 27.20 -6.41 13.18
N LYS A 171 27.58 -6.75 14.41
CA LYS A 171 28.87 -6.33 14.99
C LYS A 171 30.01 -7.10 14.33
#